data_AF-A0A8F4FXJ2-F1
#
_entry.id   AF-A0A8F4FXJ2-F1
#
_cell.length_a   1.000
_cell.length_b   1.000
_cell.length_c   1.000
_cell.angle_alpha   90.00
_cell.angle_beta   90.00
_cell.angle_gamma   90.00
#
_symmetry.space_group_name_H-M   'P 1'
#
loop_
_entity.id
_entity.type
_entity.pdbx_description
1 polymer ?
#
loop_
_entity_poly.entity_id
_entity_poly.type
_entity_poly.pdbx_seq_one_letter_code
_entity_poly.pdbx_strand_id
1 'polypeptide(L)'
;MTIAAAAVSVALAAPTLAGSAPRQDPRAEREQVRAERAAVAAKIDTTKATLAEVDDALQALEENVRSQRSALAKAEAAVAQATKDRDDAQRAITRLHEQLKVLRGEMRERAVRAYVSPSGDNVFAVLGTKDFTSAAERSFYVGLQSQTDADVADRLDGATTDLAFQKRKAAAAKERADAQRAEQAKRTKAVEKAEAQQQALSDKLQATVDSQISRSLQLAKTDRALSAKIAEQQAALVARIAAQKAANQRASAKAAAAAAAEAAAANRAANVGTDGREHGPSTSSSSSSGGGGGGGTATVEPGPVDSGIQLAYVQGIPVNAQVADQVTAMINAAAADGVSLRIGNSYRPVSQQIELRKQNCGTSYYAIYEMSSGSCHPPTAKPGQSQHQLGLAIDFQSCSSHGTACYRWLSGHGSQYGYYNLPSEAWHWSTTGK
;
A
#
# COMPACT_ATOMS: atom_id res chain seq x y z
N MET A 1 24.24 -51.19 -10.41
CA MET A 1 25.02 -50.02 -9.96
C MET A 1 24.25 -49.36 -8.83
N THR A 2 24.87 -49.32 -7.66
CA THR A 2 24.31 -48.98 -6.35
C THR A 2 23.98 -47.49 -6.22
N ILE A 3 22.81 -47.23 -5.63
CA ILE A 3 22.27 -45.91 -5.29
C ILE A 3 22.98 -45.41 -4.01
N ALA A 4 23.56 -44.21 -4.06
CA ALA A 4 24.12 -43.53 -2.88
C ALA A 4 23.15 -42.42 -2.44
N ALA A 5 22.42 -42.67 -1.36
CA ALA A 5 21.63 -41.68 -0.64
C ALA A 5 22.56 -40.88 0.29
N ALA A 6 22.67 -39.57 0.08
CA ALA A 6 23.37 -38.67 0.99
C ALA A 6 22.34 -37.97 1.90
N ALA A 7 22.14 -38.52 3.10
CA ALA A 7 21.49 -37.86 4.21
C ALA A 7 22.48 -36.89 4.86
N VAL A 8 22.17 -35.60 4.87
CA VAL A 8 22.94 -34.60 5.63
C VAL A 8 22.24 -34.38 6.96
N SER A 9 22.80 -35.01 8.00
CA SER A 9 22.40 -34.88 9.39
C SER A 9 22.92 -33.56 9.98
N VAL A 10 22.04 -32.67 10.43
CA VAL A 10 22.43 -31.49 11.22
C VAL A 10 22.51 -31.90 12.68
N ALA A 11 23.73 -31.96 13.22
CA ALA A 11 23.98 -32.27 14.62
C ALA A 11 23.62 -31.08 15.52
N LEU A 12 22.78 -31.32 16.53
CA LEU A 12 22.60 -30.40 17.66
C LEU A 12 23.81 -30.50 18.60
N ALA A 13 24.46 -29.37 18.86
CA ALA A 13 25.36 -29.20 20.00
C ALA A 13 24.88 -28.01 20.84
N ALA A 14 24.56 -28.27 22.10
CA ALA A 14 24.21 -27.29 23.13
C ALA A 14 25.47 -26.82 23.89
N PRO A 15 25.41 -25.73 24.69
CA PRO A 15 26.42 -24.67 24.61
C PRO A 15 27.36 -24.63 25.83
N THR A 16 28.59 -24.16 25.65
CA THR A 16 29.35 -23.53 26.75
C THR A 16 30.31 -22.46 26.23
N LEU A 17 30.13 -21.26 26.79
CA LEU A 17 31.13 -20.30 27.27
C LEU A 17 30.87 -18.86 26.79
N ALA A 18 30.57 -18.04 27.78
CA ALA A 18 30.39 -16.60 27.70
C ALA A 18 31.67 -15.93 27.20
N GLY A 19 31.60 -15.35 26.01
CA GLY A 19 32.55 -14.39 25.48
C GLY A 19 31.79 -13.18 24.99
N SER A 20 32.12 -12.01 25.51
CA SER A 20 31.53 -10.72 25.22
C SER A 20 31.74 -10.33 23.75
N ALA A 21 30.89 -10.82 22.84
CA ALA A 21 30.86 -10.38 21.45
C ALA A 21 30.06 -9.06 21.33
N PRO A 22 30.44 -8.13 20.42
CA PRO A 22 29.65 -6.93 20.19
C PRO A 22 28.27 -7.38 19.74
N ARG A 23 27.23 -6.89 20.43
CA ARG A 23 25.83 -7.24 20.12
C ARG A 23 25.48 -6.74 18.72
N GLN A 24 25.76 -7.56 17.70
CA GLN A 24 25.20 -7.41 16.37
C GLN A 24 23.67 -7.46 16.51
N ASP A 25 22.98 -6.53 15.84
CA ASP A 25 21.52 -6.45 15.92
C ASP A 25 20.92 -7.73 15.31
N PRO A 26 20.24 -8.58 16.09
CA PRO A 26 19.69 -9.83 15.59
C PRO A 26 18.61 -9.60 14.52
N ARG A 27 18.03 -8.39 14.40
CA ARG A 27 17.14 -8.04 13.29
C ARG A 27 17.92 -7.84 11.99
N ALA A 28 19.05 -7.14 12.04
CA ALA A 28 19.92 -6.90 10.89
C ALA A 28 20.50 -8.21 10.36
N GLU A 29 20.95 -9.11 11.25
CA GLU A 29 21.42 -10.46 10.86
C GLU A 29 20.33 -11.26 10.14
N ARG A 30 19.11 -11.31 10.70
CA ARG A 30 17.98 -12.02 10.07
C ARG A 30 17.62 -11.44 8.70
N GLU A 31 17.72 -10.13 8.56
CA GLU A 31 17.49 -9.46 7.28
C GLU A 31 18.56 -9.84 6.25
N GLN A 32 19.83 -9.85 6.66
CA GLN A 32 20.94 -10.26 5.80
C GLN A 32 20.79 -11.72 5.36
N VAL A 33 20.52 -12.64 6.28
CA VAL A 33 20.28 -14.06 5.97
C VAL A 33 19.12 -14.22 4.99
N ARG A 34 18.04 -13.44 5.14
CA ARG A 34 16.91 -13.46 4.20
C ARG A 34 17.31 -12.96 2.81
N ALA A 35 18.10 -11.89 2.72
CA ALA A 35 18.60 -11.36 1.46
C ALA A 35 19.55 -12.35 0.77
N GLU A 36 20.38 -13.06 1.52
CA GLU A 36 21.26 -14.12 1.01
C GLU A 36 20.46 -15.31 0.49
N ARG A 37 19.46 -15.80 1.25
CA ARG A 37 18.54 -16.85 0.80
C ARG A 37 17.82 -16.46 -0.49
N ALA A 38 17.33 -15.24 -0.58
CA ALA A 38 16.71 -14.71 -1.79
C ALA A 38 17.70 -14.63 -2.98
N ALA A 39 18.94 -14.24 -2.73
CA ALA A 39 19.98 -14.21 -3.76
C ALA A 39 20.36 -15.61 -4.28
N VAL A 40 20.32 -16.63 -3.42
CA VAL A 40 20.48 -18.04 -3.83
C VAL A 40 19.26 -18.52 -4.59
N ALA A 41 18.05 -18.24 -4.11
CA ALA A 41 16.79 -18.56 -4.77
C ALA A 41 16.71 -17.97 -6.20
N ALA A 42 17.15 -16.73 -6.40
CA ALA A 42 17.19 -16.09 -7.73
C ALA A 42 18.13 -16.80 -8.74
N LYS A 43 19.05 -17.64 -8.26
CA LYS A 43 20.02 -18.38 -9.07
C LYS A 43 19.59 -19.80 -9.40
N ILE A 44 18.41 -20.25 -8.96
CA ILE A 44 17.92 -21.60 -9.24
C ILE A 44 17.89 -21.91 -10.74
N ASP A 45 18.31 -23.12 -11.12
CA ASP A 45 18.21 -23.63 -12.49
C ASP A 45 16.79 -24.15 -12.73
N THR A 46 15.95 -23.30 -13.30
CA THR A 46 14.53 -23.58 -13.53
C THR A 46 14.29 -24.76 -14.47
N THR A 47 15.28 -25.15 -15.29
CA THR A 47 15.15 -26.29 -16.22
C THR A 47 15.30 -27.65 -15.53
N LYS A 48 15.93 -27.67 -14.34
CA LYS A 48 16.19 -28.87 -13.56
C LYS A 48 15.45 -28.92 -12.24
N ALA A 49 15.06 -27.76 -11.72
CA ALA A 49 14.35 -27.65 -10.46
C ALA A 49 12.99 -28.36 -10.50
N THR A 50 12.67 -29.02 -9.41
CA THR A 50 11.33 -29.54 -9.14
C THR A 50 10.34 -28.41 -8.85
N LEU A 51 9.04 -28.69 -8.96
CA LEU A 51 7.99 -27.71 -8.63
C LEU A 51 8.10 -27.21 -7.18
N ALA A 52 8.49 -28.09 -6.23
CA ALA A 52 8.65 -27.71 -4.84
C ALA A 52 9.84 -26.74 -4.63
N GLU A 53 10.97 -26.98 -5.30
CA GLU A 53 12.13 -26.08 -5.21
C GLU A 53 11.86 -24.71 -5.85
N VAL A 54 11.04 -24.68 -6.91
CA VAL A 54 10.56 -23.42 -7.51
C VAL A 54 9.64 -22.67 -6.55
N ASP A 55 8.70 -23.36 -5.88
CA ASP A 55 7.79 -22.75 -4.90
C ASP A 55 8.58 -22.18 -3.70
N ASP A 56 9.56 -22.92 -3.17
CA ASP A 56 10.44 -22.46 -2.10
C ASP A 56 11.27 -21.23 -2.52
N ALA A 57 11.77 -21.21 -3.76
CA ALA A 57 12.53 -20.09 -4.29
C ALA A 57 11.66 -18.83 -4.44
N LEU A 58 10.43 -18.99 -4.93
CA LEU A 58 9.46 -17.89 -5.05
C LEU A 58 9.07 -17.35 -3.67
N GLN A 59 8.81 -18.22 -2.69
CA GLN A 59 8.49 -17.82 -1.32
C GLN A 59 9.65 -17.04 -0.68
N ALA A 60 10.89 -17.52 -0.82
CA ALA A 60 12.06 -16.84 -0.27
C ALA A 60 12.24 -15.43 -0.86
N LEU A 61 12.01 -15.26 -2.16
CA LEU A 61 12.07 -13.96 -2.83
C LEU A 61 10.96 -13.01 -2.35
N GLU A 62 9.74 -13.52 -2.18
CA GLU A 62 8.62 -12.72 -1.68
C GLU A 62 8.78 -12.27 -0.24
N GLU A 63 9.25 -13.17 0.62
CA GLU A 63 9.56 -12.82 2.01
C GLU A 63 10.64 -11.72 2.05
N ASN A 64 11.65 -11.79 1.17
CA ASN A 64 12.67 -10.77 1.08
C ASN A 64 12.10 -9.43 0.59
N VAL A 65 11.34 -9.40 -0.50
CA VAL A 65 10.69 -8.17 -1.00
C VAL A 65 9.80 -7.54 0.08
N ARG A 66 8.98 -8.35 0.76
CA ARG A 66 8.12 -7.89 1.86
C ARG A 66 8.94 -7.31 3.02
N SER A 67 10.04 -7.96 3.39
CA SER A 67 10.95 -7.49 4.42
C SER A 67 11.59 -6.16 4.05
N GLN A 68 12.11 -6.03 2.81
CA GLN A 68 12.75 -4.81 2.32
C GLN A 68 11.77 -3.65 2.24
N ARG A 69 10.54 -3.87 1.75
CA ARG A 69 9.48 -2.85 1.73
C ARG A 69 9.10 -2.39 3.14
N SER A 70 9.00 -3.30 4.11
CA SER A 70 8.76 -2.93 5.51
C SER A 70 9.91 -2.12 6.12
N ALA A 71 11.15 -2.44 5.77
CA ALA A 71 12.32 -1.68 6.20
C ALA A 71 12.34 -0.26 5.60
N LEU A 72 12.01 -0.12 4.31
CA LEU A 72 11.86 1.17 3.64
C LEU A 72 10.78 2.03 4.30
N ALA A 73 9.59 1.49 4.54
CA ALA A 73 8.50 2.22 5.20
C ALA A 73 8.91 2.75 6.59
N LYS A 74 9.68 1.96 7.37
CA LYS A 74 10.22 2.41 8.66
C LYS A 74 11.23 3.54 8.50
N ALA A 75 12.11 3.47 7.49
CA ALA A 75 13.06 4.53 7.19
C ALA A 75 12.34 5.83 6.78
N GLU A 76 11.29 5.73 5.97
CA GLU A 76 10.46 6.87 5.56
C GLU A 76 9.76 7.54 6.77
N ALA A 77 9.19 6.74 7.67
CA ALA A 77 8.61 7.25 8.91
C ALA A 77 9.67 7.93 9.80
N ALA A 78 10.89 7.39 9.87
CA ALA A 78 11.99 7.98 10.61
C ALA A 78 12.46 9.32 10.00
N VAL A 79 12.49 9.43 8.67
CA VAL A 79 12.77 10.70 7.97
C VAL A 79 11.69 11.74 8.29
N ALA A 80 10.41 11.34 8.26
CA ALA A 80 9.30 12.24 8.58
C ALA A 80 9.40 12.76 10.02
N GLN A 81 9.64 11.88 10.99
CA GLN A 81 9.79 12.27 12.39
C GLN A 81 11.01 13.17 12.61
N ALA A 82 12.17 12.84 12.02
CA ALA A 82 13.37 13.68 12.15
C ALA A 82 13.20 15.07 11.51
N THR A 83 12.46 15.14 10.40
CA THR A 83 12.10 16.41 9.75
C THR A 83 11.20 17.25 10.66
N LYS A 84 10.20 16.63 11.29
CA LYS A 84 9.32 17.29 12.27
C LYS A 84 10.11 17.83 13.47
N ASP A 85 10.99 17.02 14.06
CA ASP A 85 11.85 17.42 15.18
C ASP A 85 12.69 18.67 14.84
N ARG A 86 13.27 18.70 13.62
CA ARG A 86 14.03 19.84 13.11
C ARG A 86 13.15 21.09 13.04
N ASP A 87 11.95 20.97 12.48
CA ASP A 87 11.04 22.09 12.30
C ASP A 87 10.51 22.63 13.63
N ASP A 88 10.23 21.75 14.58
CA ASP A 88 9.85 22.13 15.95
C ASP A 88 10.97 22.91 16.66
N ALA A 89 12.22 22.42 16.54
CA ALA A 89 13.38 23.11 17.09
C ALA A 89 13.60 24.49 16.42
N GLN A 90 13.43 24.57 15.09
CA GLN A 90 13.56 25.83 14.36
C GLN A 90 12.47 26.84 14.76
N ARG A 91 11.21 26.40 14.93
CA ARG A 91 10.14 27.25 15.47
C ARG A 91 10.43 27.74 16.88
N ALA A 92 11.00 26.88 17.74
CA ALA A 92 11.40 27.28 19.09
C ALA A 92 12.51 28.34 19.08
N ILE A 93 13.51 28.19 18.21
CA ILE A 93 14.57 29.21 17.99
C ILE A 93 13.97 30.55 17.58
N THR A 94 13.04 30.57 16.62
CA THR A 94 12.39 31.81 16.18
C THR A 94 11.63 32.49 17.33
N ARG A 95 10.87 31.73 18.13
CA ARG A 95 10.17 32.28 19.30
C ARG A 95 11.13 32.86 20.33
N LEU A 96 12.22 32.14 20.64
CA LEU A 96 13.23 32.60 21.59
C LEU A 96 13.96 33.86 21.10
N HIS A 97 14.23 33.98 19.80
CA HIS A 97 14.78 35.22 19.23
C HIS A 97 13.87 36.43 19.46
N GLU A 98 12.56 36.29 19.25
CA GLU A 98 11.60 37.38 19.51
C GLU A 98 11.51 37.70 21.01
N GLN A 99 11.47 36.69 21.88
CA GLN A 99 11.48 36.90 23.33
C GLN A 99 12.75 37.63 23.79
N LEU A 100 13.92 37.23 23.30
CA LEU A 100 15.18 37.90 23.61
C LEU A 100 15.20 39.35 23.11
N LYS A 101 14.59 39.62 21.96
CA LYS A 101 14.46 41.00 21.44
C LYS A 101 13.64 41.86 22.39
N VAL A 102 12.50 41.36 22.86
CA VAL A 102 11.63 42.06 23.84
C VAL A 102 12.37 42.26 25.17
N LEU A 103 12.93 41.19 25.75
CA LEU A 103 13.64 41.25 27.04
C LEU A 103 14.86 42.20 27.00
N ARG A 104 15.61 42.21 25.89
CA ARG A 104 16.71 43.18 25.69
C ARG A 104 16.22 44.61 25.53
N GLY A 105 15.03 44.81 24.96
CA GLY A 105 14.35 46.10 24.92
C GLY A 105 14.04 46.60 26.32
N GLU A 106 13.35 45.77 27.10
CA GLU A 106 13.01 46.08 28.50
C GLU A 106 14.25 46.38 29.34
N MET A 107 15.27 45.52 29.31
CA MET A 107 16.51 45.73 30.06
C MET A 107 17.20 47.04 29.69
N ARG A 108 17.18 47.42 28.40
CA ARG A 108 17.77 48.67 27.93
C ARG A 108 16.99 49.88 28.46
N GLU A 109 15.67 49.86 28.39
CA GLU A 109 14.83 50.93 28.93
C GLU A 109 15.04 51.12 30.43
N ARG A 110 15.14 50.01 31.19
CA ARG A 110 15.41 50.06 32.63
C ARG A 110 16.82 50.57 32.93
N ALA A 111 17.84 50.13 32.18
CA ALA A 111 19.21 50.63 32.33
C ALA A 111 19.31 52.14 32.01
N VAL A 112 18.63 52.61 30.95
CA VAL A 112 18.55 54.04 30.62
C VAL A 112 17.87 54.81 31.75
N ARG A 113 16.76 54.31 32.29
CA ARG A 113 16.06 54.94 33.42
C ARG A 113 16.94 55.02 34.66
N ALA A 114 17.65 53.94 35.00
CA ALA A 114 18.58 53.90 36.13
C ALA A 114 19.78 54.85 35.93
N TYR A 115 20.21 55.08 34.69
CA TYR A 115 21.28 56.05 34.39
C TYR A 115 20.79 57.50 34.47
N VAL A 116 19.60 57.79 33.91
CA VAL A 116 19.00 59.14 33.90
C VAL A 116 18.48 59.55 35.29
N SER A 117 18.03 58.58 36.09
CA SER A 117 17.54 58.79 37.46
C SER A 117 18.24 57.79 38.39
N PRO A 118 19.48 58.08 38.80
CA PRO A 118 20.30 57.16 39.58
C PRO A 118 19.71 56.85 40.95
N SER A 119 19.86 55.60 41.38
CA SER A 119 19.35 55.08 42.65
C SER A 119 19.87 55.79 43.89
N GLY A 120 20.99 56.54 43.79
CA GLY A 120 21.46 57.45 44.83
C GLY A 120 20.41 58.52 45.17
N ASP A 121 19.73 59.08 44.17
CA ASP A 121 18.68 60.08 44.38
C ASP A 121 17.45 59.47 45.08
N ASN A 122 17.19 58.17 44.89
CA ASN A 122 16.11 57.46 45.58
C ASN A 122 16.41 57.19 47.05
N VAL A 123 17.66 56.88 47.41
CA VAL A 123 18.09 56.73 48.82
C VAL A 123 18.02 58.08 49.53
N PHE A 124 18.47 59.16 48.89
CA PHE A 124 18.30 60.51 49.43
C PHE A 124 16.82 60.95 49.48
N ALA A 125 15.97 60.49 48.54
CA ALA A 125 14.53 60.75 48.56
C ALA A 125 13.76 59.93 49.60
N VAL A 126 14.28 58.77 50.03
CA VAL A 126 13.75 58.00 51.18
C VAL A 126 14.20 58.63 52.50
N LEU A 127 15.50 58.98 52.62
CA LEU A 127 16.06 59.65 53.81
C LEU A 127 15.57 61.10 54.00
N GLY A 128 15.15 61.76 52.93
CA GLY A 128 14.60 63.12 52.95
C GLY A 128 13.10 63.19 53.25
N THR A 129 12.42 62.06 53.45
CA THR A 129 11.02 62.05 53.91
C THR A 129 10.95 62.42 55.39
N LYS A 130 9.94 63.23 55.76
CA LYS A 130 9.78 63.74 57.13
C LYS A 130 8.94 62.82 58.03
N ASP A 131 8.37 61.74 57.48
CA ASP A 131 7.51 60.80 58.18
C ASP A 131 7.84 59.34 57.83
N PHE A 132 7.68 58.45 58.82
CA PHE A 132 8.02 57.03 58.72
C PHE A 132 7.18 56.28 57.67
N THR A 133 5.91 56.65 57.51
CA THR A 133 4.97 55.98 56.60
C THR A 133 5.39 56.16 55.14
N SER A 134 5.71 57.38 54.74
CA SER A 134 6.21 57.70 53.40
C SER A 134 7.58 57.07 53.12
N ALA A 135 8.45 56.97 54.13
CA ALA A 135 9.74 56.29 54.02
C ALA A 135 9.57 54.79 53.75
N ALA A 136 8.69 54.13 54.50
CA ALA A 136 8.41 52.70 54.35
C ALA A 136 7.77 52.37 53.00
N GLU A 137 6.82 53.19 52.54
CA GLU A 137 6.18 53.03 51.23
C GLU A 137 7.18 53.17 50.08
N ARG A 138 8.03 54.21 50.09
CA ARG A 138 9.07 54.40 49.07
C ARG A 138 10.12 53.30 49.09
N SER A 139 10.52 52.83 50.28
CA SER A 139 11.44 51.70 50.42
C SER A 139 10.86 50.41 49.85
N PHE A 140 9.57 50.14 50.07
CA PHE A 140 8.86 49.01 49.48
C PHE A 140 8.86 49.05 47.94
N TYR A 141 8.55 50.21 47.33
CA TYR A 141 8.56 50.34 45.87
C TYR A 141 9.96 50.21 45.24
N VAL A 142 11.01 50.73 45.89
CA VAL A 142 12.40 50.53 45.44
C VAL A 142 12.78 49.04 45.49
N GLY A 143 12.36 48.33 46.54
CA GLY A 143 12.54 46.89 46.65
C GLY A 143 11.81 46.10 45.55
N LEU A 144 10.55 46.47 45.26
CA LEU A 144 9.76 45.86 44.18
C LEU A 144 10.39 46.08 42.80
N GLN A 145 10.92 47.29 42.55
CA GLN A 145 11.62 47.59 41.30
C GLN A 145 12.89 46.74 41.15
N SER A 146 13.69 46.61 42.21
CA SER A 146 14.92 45.80 42.18
C SER A 146 14.62 44.31 41.95
N GLN A 147 13.53 43.78 42.52
CA GLN A 147 13.08 42.41 42.23
C GLN A 147 12.66 42.26 40.77
N THR A 148 11.88 43.20 40.24
CA THR A 148 11.45 43.18 38.83
C THR A 148 12.63 43.25 37.87
N ASP A 149 13.66 44.03 38.20
CA ASP A 149 14.90 44.14 37.41
C ASP A 149 15.69 42.82 37.42
N ALA A 150 15.81 42.18 38.58
CA ALA A 150 16.42 40.86 38.71
C ALA A 150 15.65 39.80 37.91
N ASP A 151 14.31 39.79 37.99
CA ASP A 151 13.47 38.84 37.26
C ASP A 151 13.67 38.91 35.75
N VAL A 152 13.84 40.12 35.18
CA VAL A 152 14.08 40.25 33.74
C VAL A 152 15.50 39.86 33.35
N ALA A 153 16.49 40.13 34.20
CA ALA A 153 17.84 39.63 33.98
C ALA A 153 17.87 38.09 33.98
N ASP A 154 17.20 37.44 34.94
CA ASP A 154 17.10 35.98 35.02
C ASP A 154 16.35 35.39 33.82
N ARG A 155 15.23 36.00 33.41
CA ARG A 155 14.50 35.59 32.19
C ARG A 155 15.32 35.75 30.92
N LEU A 156 16.16 36.79 30.83
CA LEU A 156 17.04 37.03 29.70
C LEU A 156 18.16 35.98 29.62
N ASP A 157 18.76 35.64 30.76
CA ASP A 157 19.76 34.57 30.85
C ASP A 157 19.16 33.20 30.49
N GLY A 158 18.00 32.88 31.09
CA GLY A 158 17.25 31.66 30.80
C GLY A 158 16.92 31.52 29.31
N ALA A 159 16.36 32.57 28.70
CA ALA A 159 16.06 32.58 27.26
C ALA A 159 17.31 32.46 26.38
N THR A 160 18.46 32.98 26.82
CA THR A 160 19.73 32.86 26.10
C THR A 160 20.28 31.43 26.16
N THR A 161 20.21 30.81 27.34
CA THR A 161 20.59 29.41 27.56
C THR A 161 19.69 28.47 26.77
N ASP A 162 18.38 28.69 26.79
CA ASP A 162 17.41 27.93 26.01
C ASP A 162 17.65 28.06 24.51
N LEU A 163 17.97 29.26 24.02
CA LEU A 163 18.30 29.47 22.61
C LEU A 163 19.52 28.65 22.20
N ALA A 164 20.58 28.64 23.02
CA ALA A 164 21.77 27.84 22.75
C ALA A 164 21.45 26.34 22.74
N PHE A 165 20.61 25.88 23.67
CA PHE A 165 20.13 24.50 23.70
C PHE A 165 19.32 24.14 22.45
N GLN A 166 18.34 24.96 22.05
CA GLN A 166 17.51 24.70 20.87
C GLN A 166 18.34 24.71 19.58
N LYS A 167 19.36 25.58 19.47
CA LYS A 167 20.30 25.57 18.34
C LYS A 167 21.06 24.24 18.22
N ARG A 168 21.58 23.70 19.34
CA ARG A 168 22.22 22.38 19.35
C ARG A 168 21.23 21.27 18.99
N LYS A 169 20.00 21.34 19.53
CA LYS A 169 18.93 20.38 19.21
C LYS A 169 18.56 20.41 17.73
N ALA A 170 18.45 21.59 17.13
CA ALA A 170 18.15 21.77 15.69
C ALA A 170 19.28 21.21 14.81
N ALA A 171 20.54 21.47 15.16
CA ALA A 171 21.70 20.90 14.45
C ALA A 171 21.70 19.36 14.50
N ALA A 172 21.54 18.78 15.70
CA ALA A 172 21.45 17.33 15.87
C ALA A 172 20.22 16.72 15.17
N ALA A 173 19.08 17.42 15.15
CA ALA A 173 17.89 16.98 14.40
C ALA A 173 18.13 16.99 12.89
N LYS A 174 18.85 17.99 12.37
CA LYS A 174 19.25 18.06 10.96
C LYS A 174 20.18 16.91 10.58
N GLU A 175 21.23 16.67 11.35
CA GLU A 175 22.15 15.54 11.12
C GLU A 175 21.42 14.20 11.14
N ARG A 176 20.51 14.01 12.11
CA ARG A 176 19.63 12.84 12.16
C ARG A 176 18.77 12.73 10.90
N ALA A 177 18.14 13.80 10.45
CA ALA A 177 17.30 13.79 9.25
C ALA A 177 18.11 13.43 7.99
N ASP A 178 19.32 13.99 7.83
CA ASP A 178 20.21 13.69 6.70
C ASP A 178 20.69 12.23 6.74
N ALA A 179 21.03 11.70 7.92
CA ALA A 179 21.38 10.28 8.09
C ALA A 179 20.21 9.35 7.75
N GLN A 180 18.98 9.69 8.19
CA GLN A 180 17.79 8.91 7.86
C GLN A 180 17.45 8.94 6.37
N ARG A 181 17.67 10.07 5.69
CA ARG A 181 17.51 10.17 4.22
C ARG A 181 18.52 9.31 3.47
N ALA A 182 19.77 9.30 3.92
CA ALA A 182 20.80 8.42 3.35
C ALA A 182 20.43 6.94 3.55
N GLU A 183 19.88 6.58 4.71
CA GLU A 183 19.39 5.22 4.97
C GLU A 183 18.18 4.88 4.10
N GLN A 184 17.19 5.78 3.98
CA GLN A 184 16.05 5.60 3.07
C GLN A 184 16.52 5.32 1.64
N ALA A 185 17.48 6.09 1.11
CA ALA A 185 18.02 5.88 -0.22
C ALA A 185 18.70 4.50 -0.40
N LYS A 186 19.39 3.99 0.64
CA LYS A 186 19.92 2.62 0.63
C LYS A 186 18.79 1.58 0.62
N ARG A 187 17.74 1.79 1.40
CA ARG A 187 16.57 0.89 1.45
C ARG A 187 15.79 0.87 0.14
N THR A 188 15.66 2.01 -0.53
CA THR A 188 15.06 2.08 -1.88
C THR A 188 15.81 1.18 -2.86
N LYS A 189 17.15 1.30 -2.93
CA LYS A 189 17.99 0.44 -3.77
C LYS A 189 17.89 -1.04 -3.39
N ALA A 190 17.74 -1.36 -2.11
CA ALA A 190 17.55 -2.73 -1.65
C ALA A 190 16.21 -3.33 -2.10
N VAL A 191 15.13 -2.53 -2.07
CA VAL A 191 13.82 -2.91 -2.63
C VAL A 191 13.92 -3.13 -4.14
N GLU A 192 14.49 -2.18 -4.87
CA GLU A 192 14.68 -2.29 -6.34
C GLU A 192 15.45 -3.58 -6.70
N LYS A 193 16.53 -3.87 -5.97
CA LYS A 193 17.30 -5.11 -6.16
C LYS A 193 16.46 -6.37 -5.88
N ALA A 194 15.68 -6.38 -4.79
CA ALA A 194 14.85 -7.51 -4.43
C ALA A 194 13.74 -7.77 -5.47
N GLU A 195 13.13 -6.69 -5.99
CA GLU A 195 12.12 -6.75 -7.05
C GLU A 195 12.74 -7.23 -8.37
N ALA A 196 13.93 -6.74 -8.73
CA ALA A 196 14.66 -7.22 -9.91
C ALA A 196 15.00 -8.72 -9.82
N GLN A 197 15.38 -9.22 -8.64
CA GLN A 197 15.62 -10.65 -8.41
C GLN A 197 14.34 -11.48 -8.58
N GLN A 198 13.21 -10.99 -8.05
CA GLN A 198 11.90 -11.63 -8.23
C GLN A 198 11.51 -11.69 -9.70
N GLN A 199 11.66 -10.56 -10.42
CA GLN A 199 11.33 -10.47 -11.84
C GLN A 199 12.20 -11.42 -12.66
N ALA A 200 13.52 -11.44 -12.42
CA ALA A 200 14.45 -12.31 -13.14
C ALA A 200 14.11 -13.80 -12.97
N LEU A 201 13.67 -14.23 -11.78
CA LEU A 201 13.20 -15.61 -11.60
C LEU A 201 11.90 -15.86 -12.36
N SER A 202 10.95 -14.91 -12.31
CA SER A 202 9.71 -15.04 -13.09
C SER A 202 9.97 -15.15 -14.59
N ASP A 203 10.96 -14.43 -15.11
CA ASP A 203 11.35 -14.47 -16.53
C ASP A 203 12.02 -15.79 -16.89
N LYS A 204 12.91 -16.32 -16.03
CA LYS A 204 13.52 -17.65 -16.21
C LYS A 204 12.49 -18.78 -16.18
N LEU A 205 11.54 -18.72 -15.25
CA LEU A 205 10.45 -19.69 -15.15
C LEU A 205 9.60 -19.66 -16.42
N GLN A 206 9.30 -18.46 -16.93
CA GLN A 206 8.56 -18.29 -18.18
C GLN A 206 9.32 -18.91 -19.36
N ALA A 207 10.61 -18.59 -19.52
CA ALA A 207 11.44 -19.17 -20.60
C ALA A 207 11.54 -20.70 -20.52
N THR A 208 11.54 -21.25 -19.31
CA THR A 208 11.53 -22.71 -19.10
C THR A 208 10.22 -23.32 -19.55
N VAL A 209 9.09 -22.73 -19.16
CA VAL A 209 7.76 -23.16 -19.59
C VAL A 209 7.66 -23.14 -21.12
N ASP A 210 8.11 -22.05 -21.76
CA ASP A 210 8.07 -21.90 -23.22
C ASP A 210 8.92 -22.95 -23.95
N SER A 211 10.11 -23.24 -23.43
CA SER A 211 11.00 -24.30 -23.94
C SER A 211 10.35 -25.68 -23.81
N GLN A 212 9.74 -25.98 -22.66
CA GLN A 212 9.08 -27.25 -22.43
C GLN A 212 7.80 -27.40 -23.28
N ILE A 213 7.04 -26.33 -23.53
CA ILE A 213 5.86 -26.35 -24.41
C ILE A 213 6.30 -26.65 -25.85
N SER A 214 7.35 -26.00 -26.33
CA SER A 214 7.91 -26.26 -27.66
C SER A 214 8.33 -27.73 -27.81
N ARG A 215 8.94 -28.29 -26.75
CA ARG A 215 9.30 -29.72 -26.70
C ARG A 215 8.08 -30.63 -26.63
N SER A 216 7.04 -30.29 -25.87
CA SER A 216 5.82 -31.10 -25.75
C SER A 216 5.01 -31.13 -27.05
N LEU A 217 5.00 -30.03 -27.82
CA LEU A 217 4.41 -29.95 -29.16
C LEU A 217 5.20 -30.79 -30.18
N GLN A 218 6.52 -30.87 -30.05
CA GLN A 218 7.34 -31.79 -30.85
C GLN A 218 7.06 -33.26 -30.50
N LEU A 219 6.96 -33.58 -29.20
CA LEU A 219 6.63 -34.93 -28.72
C LEU A 219 5.17 -35.34 -29.00
N ALA A 220 4.23 -34.40 -29.08
CA ALA A 220 2.83 -34.66 -29.43
C ALA A 220 2.67 -35.31 -30.81
N LYS A 221 3.66 -35.13 -31.70
CA LYS A 221 3.72 -35.79 -33.00
C LYS A 221 4.09 -37.28 -32.90
N THR A 222 4.61 -37.72 -31.76
CA THR A 222 5.10 -39.09 -31.52
C THR A 222 4.34 -39.82 -30.42
N ASP A 223 3.87 -39.14 -29.36
CA ASP A 223 3.11 -39.73 -28.25
C ASP A 223 2.12 -38.72 -27.62
N ARG A 224 0.81 -38.96 -27.82
CA ARG A 224 -0.28 -38.09 -27.35
C ARG A 224 -0.45 -38.12 -25.83
N ALA A 225 -0.20 -39.26 -25.16
CA ALA A 225 -0.47 -39.41 -23.73
C ALA A 225 0.59 -38.68 -22.88
N LEU A 226 1.86 -38.76 -23.30
CA LEU A 226 2.95 -38.01 -22.66
C LEU A 226 2.80 -36.50 -22.88
N SER A 227 2.35 -36.08 -24.07
CA SER A 227 2.09 -34.67 -24.38
C SER A 227 0.97 -34.07 -23.51
N ALA A 228 -0.13 -34.81 -23.27
CA ALA A 228 -1.21 -34.36 -22.40
C ALA A 228 -0.75 -34.16 -20.94
N LYS A 229 0.08 -35.08 -20.43
CA LYS A 229 0.62 -35.01 -19.06
C LYS A 229 1.60 -33.85 -18.88
N ILE A 230 2.41 -33.57 -19.90
CA ILE A 230 3.32 -32.40 -19.93
C ILE A 230 2.50 -31.10 -19.99
N ALA A 231 1.46 -31.03 -20.82
CA ALA A 231 0.58 -29.87 -20.92
C ALA A 231 -0.15 -29.57 -19.60
N GLU A 232 -0.58 -30.60 -18.86
CA GLU A 232 -1.20 -30.46 -17.54
C GLU A 232 -0.22 -29.89 -16.50
N GLN A 233 1.00 -30.44 -16.43
CA GLN A 233 2.05 -29.92 -15.55
C GLN A 233 2.43 -28.48 -15.89
N GLN A 234 2.47 -28.14 -17.18
CA GLN A 234 2.75 -26.79 -17.67
C GLN A 234 1.63 -25.81 -17.34
N ALA A 235 0.37 -26.20 -17.51
CA ALA A 235 -0.79 -25.38 -17.13
C ALA A 235 -0.82 -25.11 -15.63
N ALA A 236 -0.48 -26.10 -14.80
CA ALA A 236 -0.39 -25.94 -13.35
C ALA A 236 0.73 -24.96 -12.94
N LEU A 237 1.86 -24.96 -13.64
CA LEU A 237 2.98 -24.04 -13.37
C LEU A 237 2.62 -22.60 -13.82
N VAL A 238 2.01 -22.43 -14.99
CA VAL A 238 1.54 -21.13 -15.48
C VAL A 238 0.45 -20.56 -14.58
N ALA A 239 -0.53 -21.37 -14.18
CA ALA A 239 -1.58 -20.97 -13.26
C ALA A 239 -1.00 -20.54 -11.90
N ARG A 240 0.04 -21.23 -11.41
CA ARG A 240 0.78 -20.83 -10.21
C ARG A 240 1.49 -19.49 -10.37
N ILE A 241 2.25 -19.29 -11.45
CA ILE A 241 2.94 -18.02 -11.72
C ILE A 241 1.92 -16.87 -11.82
N ALA A 242 0.78 -17.11 -12.47
CA ALA A 242 -0.30 -16.13 -12.59
C ALA A 242 -0.96 -15.84 -11.24
N ALA A 243 -1.26 -16.87 -10.44
CA ALA A 243 -1.80 -16.72 -9.08
C ALA A 243 -0.82 -15.96 -8.17
N GLN A 244 0.48 -16.22 -8.30
CA GLN A 244 1.54 -15.52 -7.58
C GLN A 244 1.59 -14.04 -7.95
N LYS A 245 1.59 -13.73 -9.26
CA LYS A 245 1.53 -12.34 -9.76
C LYS A 245 0.27 -11.63 -9.29
N ALA A 246 -0.88 -12.30 -9.31
CA ALA A 246 -2.15 -11.77 -8.82
C ALA A 246 -2.14 -11.55 -7.29
N ALA A 247 -1.56 -12.47 -6.52
CA ALA A 247 -1.38 -12.31 -5.08
C ALA A 247 -0.46 -11.12 -4.75
N ASN A 248 0.63 -10.95 -5.50
CA ASN A 248 1.55 -9.81 -5.38
C ASN A 248 0.89 -8.48 -5.74
N GLN A 249 0.05 -8.46 -6.77
CA GLN A 249 -0.74 -7.30 -7.14
C GLN A 249 -1.79 -6.97 -6.07
N ARG A 250 -2.50 -7.98 -5.53
CA ARG A 250 -3.45 -7.81 -4.43
C ARG A 250 -2.78 -7.32 -3.16
N ALA A 251 -1.61 -7.85 -2.81
CA ALA A 251 -0.83 -7.40 -1.67
C ALA A 251 -0.34 -5.95 -1.85
N SER A 252 0.14 -5.61 -3.04
CA SER A 252 0.56 -4.24 -3.39
C SER A 252 -0.63 -3.26 -3.39
N ALA A 253 -1.79 -3.67 -3.91
CA ALA A 253 -3.02 -2.89 -3.87
C ALA A 253 -3.53 -2.70 -2.43
N LYS A 254 -3.47 -3.74 -1.58
CA LYS A 254 -3.83 -3.65 -0.16
C LYS A 254 -2.86 -2.74 0.60
N ALA A 255 -1.56 -2.80 0.30
CA ALA A 255 -0.57 -1.89 0.87
C ALA A 255 -0.79 -0.43 0.42
N ALA A 256 -1.09 -0.20 -0.86
CA ALA A 256 -1.44 1.11 -1.38
C ALA A 256 -2.74 1.65 -0.76
N ALA A 257 -3.76 0.80 -0.58
CA ALA A 257 -5.00 1.16 0.08
C ALA A 257 -4.78 1.48 1.58
N ALA A 258 -3.92 0.74 2.27
CA ALA A 258 -3.55 1.02 3.65
C ALA A 258 -2.77 2.34 3.78
N ALA A 259 -1.81 2.60 2.89
CA ALA A 259 -1.08 3.86 2.83
C ALA A 259 -2.00 5.05 2.50
N ALA A 260 -2.97 4.87 1.60
CA ALA A 260 -3.99 5.87 1.30
C ALA A 260 -4.93 6.13 2.48
N ALA A 261 -5.31 5.09 3.22
CA ALA A 261 -6.11 5.23 4.44
C ALA A 261 -5.35 5.94 5.56
N GLU A 262 -4.05 5.67 5.72
CA GLU A 262 -3.18 6.32 6.69
C GLU A 262 -2.93 7.80 6.33
N ALA A 263 -2.73 8.11 5.05
CA ALA A 263 -2.68 9.48 4.55
C ALA A 263 -4.01 10.23 4.74
N ALA A 264 -5.15 9.55 4.52
CA ALA A 264 -6.48 10.11 4.79
C ALA A 264 -6.72 10.34 6.29
N ALA A 265 -6.22 9.45 7.16
CA ALA A 265 -6.28 9.61 8.60
C ALA A 265 -5.40 10.78 9.10
N ALA A 266 -4.21 10.95 8.52
CA ALA A 266 -3.34 12.09 8.79
C ALA A 266 -3.98 13.42 8.35
N ASN A 267 -4.65 13.45 7.18
CA ASN A 267 -5.41 14.61 6.71
C ASN A 267 -6.64 14.90 7.58
N ARG A 268 -7.34 13.87 8.10
CA ARG A 268 -8.42 14.06 9.08
C ARG A 268 -7.92 14.60 10.40
N ALA A 269 -6.79 14.09 10.90
CA ALA A 269 -6.16 14.62 12.13
C ALA A 269 -5.71 16.09 11.97
N ALA A 270 -5.33 16.51 10.76
CA ALA A 270 -5.04 17.91 10.45
C ALA A 270 -6.31 18.79 10.39
N ASN A 271 -7.45 18.24 9.97
CA ASN A 271 -8.73 18.97 9.86
C ASN A 271 -9.55 18.98 11.17
N VAL A 272 -9.26 18.16 12.18
CA VAL A 272 -9.94 18.17 13.49
C VAL A 272 -9.51 19.36 14.37
N GLY A 273 -8.57 20.20 13.90
CA GLY A 273 -8.23 21.48 14.53
C GLY A 273 -9.22 22.63 14.27
N THR A 274 -10.24 22.42 13.43
CA THR A 274 -11.24 23.44 13.07
C THR A 274 -12.60 22.77 12.91
N ASP A 275 -13.61 23.33 13.57
CA ASP A 275 -15.05 22.99 13.48
C ASP A 275 -15.57 21.94 14.46
N GLY A 276 -15.89 22.42 15.66
CA GLY A 276 -16.96 21.87 16.46
C GLY A 276 -18.32 22.30 15.91
N ARG A 277 -19.19 21.33 15.63
CA ARG A 277 -20.66 21.40 15.82
C ARG A 277 -21.29 20.05 15.50
N GLU A 278 -21.87 19.45 16.54
CA GLU A 278 -22.70 18.25 16.52
C GLU A 278 -24.02 18.51 15.79
N HIS A 279 -24.51 17.58 14.96
CA HIS A 279 -25.93 17.38 14.66
C HIS A 279 -26.18 15.88 14.42
N GLY A 280 -27.19 15.33 15.09
CA GLY A 280 -27.49 13.90 15.23
C GLY A 280 -28.16 13.22 14.02
N PRO A 281 -28.38 11.89 14.11
CA PRO A 281 -28.88 11.10 12.99
C PRO A 281 -30.41 11.08 12.97
N SER A 282 -31.01 11.20 11.78
CA SER A 282 -32.42 10.91 11.56
C SER A 282 -32.55 9.69 10.65
N THR A 283 -33.20 8.67 11.20
CA THR A 283 -33.67 7.46 10.55
C THR A 283 -34.92 7.75 9.72
N SER A 284 -35.06 7.12 8.54
CA SER A 284 -36.37 6.77 8.01
C SER A 284 -36.27 5.58 7.07
N SER A 285 -36.77 4.46 7.57
CA SER A 285 -37.29 3.33 6.81
C SER A 285 -38.50 3.74 5.96
N SER A 286 -38.62 3.21 4.75
CA SER A 286 -39.91 3.00 4.11
C SER A 286 -39.83 1.82 3.15
N SER A 287 -40.42 0.72 3.61
CA SER A 287 -40.91 -0.41 2.84
C SER A 287 -42.06 0.00 1.93
N SER A 288 -42.09 -0.52 0.70
CA SER A 288 -43.31 -0.63 -0.10
C SER A 288 -43.28 -1.90 -0.94
N SER A 289 -44.34 -2.69 -0.73
CA SER A 289 -44.64 -4.00 -1.27
C SER A 289 -45.69 -3.92 -2.38
N GLY A 290 -45.58 -4.81 -3.37
CA GLY A 290 -46.59 -5.14 -4.38
C GLY A 290 -46.02 -5.06 -5.80
N GLY A 291 -46.09 -6.04 -6.70
CA GLY A 291 -46.77 -7.33 -6.70
C GLY A 291 -47.15 -7.67 -8.15
N GLY A 292 -46.54 -8.73 -8.71
CA GLY A 292 -47.10 -9.59 -9.77
C GLY A 292 -46.72 -9.28 -11.23
N GLY A 293 -46.04 -10.25 -11.90
CA GLY A 293 -45.93 -10.21 -13.37
C GLY A 293 -44.93 -11.10 -14.12
N GLY A 294 -44.68 -12.36 -13.72
CA GLY A 294 -44.32 -13.45 -14.65
C GLY A 294 -42.99 -13.41 -15.43
N GLY A 295 -41.92 -13.94 -14.82
CA GLY A 295 -40.72 -14.40 -15.53
C GLY A 295 -39.80 -15.10 -14.52
N GLY A 296 -39.53 -16.40 -14.71
CA GLY A 296 -38.90 -17.26 -13.69
C GLY A 296 -37.67 -16.64 -13.02
N THR A 297 -37.65 -16.67 -11.69
CA THR A 297 -36.50 -16.21 -10.89
C THR A 297 -35.26 -17.00 -11.28
N ALA A 298 -34.18 -16.30 -11.63
CA ALA A 298 -32.89 -16.94 -11.83
C ALA A 298 -32.45 -17.59 -10.51
N THR A 299 -31.90 -18.81 -10.61
CA THR A 299 -31.35 -19.59 -9.50
C THR A 299 -29.87 -19.88 -9.76
N VAL A 300 -29.11 -20.08 -8.68
CA VAL A 300 -27.70 -20.49 -8.73
C VAL A 300 -27.63 -22.01 -8.61
N GLU A 301 -26.96 -22.66 -9.55
CA GLU A 301 -26.63 -24.09 -9.48
C GLU A 301 -25.11 -24.29 -9.30
N PRO A 302 -24.65 -25.23 -8.46
CA PRO A 302 -23.21 -25.50 -8.33
C PRO A 302 -22.57 -25.93 -9.66
N GLY A 303 -21.40 -25.38 -9.96
CA GLY A 303 -20.63 -25.70 -11.17
C GLY A 303 -19.29 -26.40 -10.87
N PRO A 304 -18.56 -26.81 -11.91
CA PRO A 304 -17.24 -27.43 -11.76
C PRO A 304 -16.18 -26.40 -11.35
N VAL A 305 -15.00 -26.89 -10.96
CA VAL A 305 -13.78 -26.07 -10.88
C VAL A 305 -13.05 -26.16 -12.22
N ASP A 306 -12.80 -25.03 -12.87
CA ASP A 306 -11.98 -24.95 -14.09
C ASP A 306 -10.85 -23.94 -13.88
N SER A 307 -9.61 -24.37 -14.18
CA SER A 307 -8.42 -23.52 -14.11
C SER A 307 -8.23 -22.82 -12.76
N GLY A 308 -8.65 -23.48 -11.67
CA GLY A 308 -8.57 -22.97 -10.30
C GLY A 308 -9.70 -22.00 -9.90
N ILE A 309 -10.71 -21.82 -10.75
CA ILE A 309 -11.88 -20.98 -10.47
C ILE A 309 -13.07 -21.89 -10.19
N GLN A 310 -13.68 -21.74 -9.01
CA GLN A 310 -14.96 -22.37 -8.71
C GLN A 310 -16.06 -21.67 -9.51
N LEU A 311 -16.75 -22.41 -10.38
CA LEU A 311 -17.86 -21.90 -11.17
C LEU A 311 -19.19 -22.22 -10.50
N ALA A 312 -20.21 -21.46 -10.88
CA ALA A 312 -21.62 -21.74 -10.64
C ALA A 312 -22.40 -21.41 -11.92
N TYR A 313 -23.55 -22.04 -12.12
CA TYR A 313 -24.41 -21.75 -13.26
C TYR A 313 -25.53 -20.78 -12.87
N VAL A 314 -25.69 -19.72 -13.66
CA VAL A 314 -26.80 -18.77 -13.59
C VAL A 314 -27.42 -18.70 -14.97
N GLN A 315 -28.73 -18.92 -15.09
CA GLN A 315 -29.40 -19.14 -16.39
C GLN A 315 -28.77 -20.25 -17.25
N GLY A 316 -28.15 -21.26 -16.61
CA GLY A 316 -27.43 -22.34 -17.29
C GLY A 316 -26.07 -21.93 -17.88
N ILE A 317 -25.59 -20.70 -17.64
CA ILE A 317 -24.29 -20.21 -18.12
C ILE A 317 -23.30 -20.13 -16.95
N PRO A 318 -22.04 -20.60 -17.12
CA PRO A 318 -21.04 -20.57 -16.06
C PRO A 318 -20.57 -19.15 -15.72
N VAL A 319 -20.65 -18.80 -14.44
CA VAL A 319 -20.09 -17.58 -13.83
C VAL A 319 -19.17 -17.97 -12.67
N ASN A 320 -18.36 -17.04 -12.17
CA ASN A 320 -17.60 -17.29 -10.95
C ASN A 320 -18.56 -17.45 -9.76
N ALA A 321 -18.39 -18.52 -8.99
CA ALA A 321 -19.26 -18.81 -7.84
C ALA A 321 -19.26 -17.67 -6.80
N GLN A 322 -18.19 -16.88 -6.69
CA GLN A 322 -18.11 -15.76 -5.77
C GLN A 322 -19.04 -14.58 -6.13
N VAL A 323 -19.50 -14.50 -7.38
CA VAL A 323 -20.42 -13.43 -7.85
C VAL A 323 -21.78 -13.98 -8.25
N ALA A 324 -21.99 -15.30 -8.18
CA ALA A 324 -23.22 -15.93 -8.69
C ALA A 324 -24.49 -15.41 -8.01
N ASP A 325 -24.46 -15.21 -6.69
CA ASP A 325 -25.58 -14.64 -5.93
C ASP A 325 -25.86 -13.19 -6.33
N GLN A 326 -24.80 -12.40 -6.54
CA GLN A 326 -24.90 -11.00 -6.94
C GLN A 326 -25.48 -10.86 -8.36
N VAL A 327 -25.00 -11.69 -9.30
CA VAL A 327 -25.51 -11.75 -10.68
C VAL A 327 -26.97 -12.18 -10.68
N THR A 328 -27.33 -13.17 -9.86
CA THR A 328 -28.71 -13.64 -9.72
C THR A 328 -29.62 -12.56 -9.16
N ALA A 329 -29.18 -11.83 -8.14
CA ALA A 329 -29.92 -10.69 -7.58
C ALA A 329 -30.13 -9.59 -8.63
N MET A 330 -29.09 -9.27 -9.41
CA MET A 330 -29.16 -8.27 -10.49
C MET A 330 -30.19 -8.65 -11.56
N ILE A 331 -30.18 -9.91 -12.01
CA ILE A 331 -31.13 -10.43 -13.01
C ILE A 331 -32.56 -10.40 -12.47
N ASN A 332 -32.77 -10.78 -11.21
CA ASN A 332 -34.09 -10.81 -10.60
C ASN A 332 -34.63 -9.39 -10.35
N ALA A 333 -33.78 -8.43 -9.97
CA ALA A 333 -34.17 -7.03 -9.82
C ALA A 333 -34.57 -6.42 -11.17
N ALA A 334 -33.79 -6.67 -12.23
CA ALA A 334 -34.15 -6.20 -13.57
C ALA A 334 -35.48 -6.78 -14.04
N ALA A 335 -35.73 -8.07 -13.77
CA ALA A 335 -36.98 -8.72 -14.11
C ALA A 335 -38.18 -8.11 -13.35
N ALA A 336 -38.00 -7.73 -12.08
CA ALA A 336 -39.02 -7.03 -11.29
C ALA A 336 -39.38 -5.66 -11.87
N ASP A 337 -38.41 -4.99 -12.51
CA ASP A 337 -38.60 -3.72 -13.22
C ASP A 337 -39.08 -3.91 -14.68
N GLY A 338 -39.42 -5.14 -15.08
CA GLY A 338 -39.89 -5.46 -16.43
C GLY A 338 -38.78 -5.54 -17.50
N VAL A 339 -37.51 -5.63 -17.11
CA VAL A 339 -36.35 -5.70 -18.00
C VAL A 339 -35.72 -7.10 -17.97
N SER A 340 -35.62 -7.75 -19.14
CA SER A 340 -34.97 -9.07 -19.25
C SER A 340 -33.47 -8.97 -19.48
N LEU A 341 -32.68 -9.38 -18.49
CA LEU A 341 -31.24 -9.59 -18.61
C LEU A 341 -30.94 -11.06 -18.92
N ARG A 342 -30.45 -11.35 -20.13
CA ARG A 342 -30.05 -12.70 -20.56
C ARG A 342 -28.54 -12.79 -20.72
N ILE A 343 -27.91 -13.70 -19.99
CA ILE A 343 -26.47 -13.98 -20.12
C ILE A 343 -26.24 -14.66 -21.48
N GLY A 344 -25.42 -14.04 -22.34
CA GLY A 344 -24.96 -14.65 -23.58
C GLY A 344 -23.64 -15.40 -23.38
N ASN A 345 -22.69 -14.76 -22.70
CA ASN A 345 -21.39 -15.34 -22.38
C ASN A 345 -20.87 -14.74 -21.06
N SER A 346 -20.19 -15.52 -20.23
CA SER A 346 -19.63 -15.02 -18.97
C SER A 346 -18.35 -15.72 -18.49
N TYR A 347 -17.99 -16.85 -19.13
CA TYR A 347 -16.77 -17.56 -18.79
C TYR A 347 -16.11 -18.13 -20.04
N ARG A 348 -14.79 -17.95 -20.11
CA ARG A 348 -13.94 -18.48 -21.17
C ARG A 348 -12.68 -19.10 -20.58
N PRO A 349 -12.42 -20.40 -20.79
CA PRO A 349 -11.21 -21.04 -20.28
C PRO A 349 -9.95 -20.41 -20.89
N VAL A 350 -8.83 -20.55 -20.17
CA VAL A 350 -7.55 -19.94 -20.59
C VAL A 350 -7.07 -20.44 -21.94
N SER A 351 -7.30 -21.71 -22.25
CA SER A 351 -6.99 -22.32 -23.55
C SER A 351 -7.68 -21.62 -24.72
N GLN A 352 -8.96 -21.28 -24.56
CA GLN A 352 -9.72 -20.56 -25.58
C GLN A 352 -9.26 -19.10 -25.72
N GLN A 353 -8.83 -18.45 -24.64
CA GLN A 353 -8.25 -17.11 -24.73
C GLN A 353 -6.91 -17.10 -25.50
N ILE A 354 -6.09 -18.13 -25.29
CA ILE A 354 -4.84 -18.32 -26.05
C ILE A 354 -5.14 -18.49 -27.53
N GLU A 355 -6.19 -19.26 -27.86
CA GLU A 355 -6.58 -19.49 -29.25
C GLU A 355 -7.12 -18.21 -29.92
N LEU A 356 -7.91 -17.39 -29.21
CA LEU A 356 -8.31 -16.07 -29.69
C LEU A 356 -7.11 -15.16 -29.95
N ARG A 357 -6.08 -15.20 -29.09
CA ARG A 357 -4.86 -14.41 -29.30
C ARG A 357 -4.09 -14.89 -30.54
N LYS A 358 -3.98 -16.20 -30.77
CA LYS A 358 -3.38 -16.73 -32.00
C LYS A 358 -4.09 -16.23 -33.25
N GLN A 359 -5.42 -16.21 -33.21
CA GLN A 359 -6.26 -15.76 -34.31
C GLN A 359 -6.16 -14.25 -34.55
N ASN A 360 -6.24 -13.45 -33.49
CA ASN A 360 -6.42 -12.00 -33.59
C ASN A 360 -5.11 -11.19 -33.53
N CYS A 361 -4.04 -11.80 -33.01
CA CYS A 361 -2.76 -11.12 -32.76
C CYS A 361 -1.60 -11.77 -33.51
N GLY A 362 -1.74 -13.03 -33.91
CA GLY A 362 -0.69 -13.86 -34.51
C GLY A 362 -0.20 -14.97 -33.57
N THR A 363 0.58 -15.90 -34.12
CA THR A 363 0.99 -17.14 -33.42
C THR A 363 2.31 -17.05 -32.68
N SER A 364 3.02 -15.91 -32.74
CA SER A 364 4.26 -15.70 -32.00
C SER A 364 4.01 -15.52 -30.51
N TYR A 365 5.01 -15.80 -29.67
CA TYR A 365 4.90 -15.60 -28.23
C TYR A 365 4.55 -14.14 -27.89
N TYR A 366 5.25 -13.19 -28.54
CA TYR A 366 4.93 -11.77 -28.43
C TYR A 366 3.45 -11.53 -28.74
N ALA A 367 2.94 -12.03 -29.87
CA ALA A 367 1.54 -11.90 -30.24
C ALA A 367 0.57 -12.50 -29.22
N ILE A 368 0.90 -13.60 -28.55
CA ILE A 368 0.00 -14.30 -27.63
C ILE A 368 0.08 -13.78 -26.19
N TYR A 369 1.23 -13.32 -25.71
CA TYR A 369 1.41 -13.01 -24.27
C TYR A 369 1.85 -11.58 -23.98
N GLU A 370 2.50 -10.88 -24.91
CA GLU A 370 3.13 -9.58 -24.64
C GLU A 370 2.46 -8.42 -25.38
N MET A 371 2.09 -8.66 -26.64
CA MET A 371 1.45 -7.70 -27.53
C MET A 371 0.23 -7.12 -26.82
N SER A 372 0.16 -5.78 -26.80
CA SER A 372 -0.94 -5.07 -26.16
C SER A 372 -2.28 -5.53 -26.75
N SER A 373 -3.33 -5.60 -25.94
CA SER A 373 -4.63 -6.08 -26.42
C SER A 373 -5.17 -5.24 -27.57
N GLY A 374 -4.94 -3.93 -27.55
CA GLY A 374 -5.33 -3.02 -28.65
C GLY A 374 -4.51 -3.17 -29.93
N SER A 375 -3.40 -3.90 -29.92
CA SER A 375 -2.63 -4.21 -31.14
C SER A 375 -3.17 -5.45 -31.88
N CYS A 376 -4.09 -6.19 -31.28
CA CYS A 376 -4.81 -7.28 -31.92
C CYS A 376 -6.04 -6.78 -32.66
N HIS A 377 -6.49 -7.53 -33.66
CA HIS A 377 -7.68 -7.21 -34.44
C HIS A 377 -8.62 -8.41 -34.49
N PRO A 378 -9.77 -8.38 -33.78
CA PRO A 378 -10.19 -7.38 -32.79
C PRO A 378 -9.32 -7.36 -31.52
N PRO A 379 -9.39 -6.29 -30.69
CA PRO A 379 -8.64 -6.23 -29.44
C PRO A 379 -8.89 -7.44 -28.55
N THR A 380 -7.82 -8.09 -28.12
CA THR A 380 -7.92 -9.37 -27.40
C THR A 380 -7.09 -9.36 -26.14
N ALA A 381 -7.74 -9.58 -24.99
CA ALA A 381 -7.10 -9.64 -23.68
C ALA A 381 -5.99 -10.70 -23.63
N LYS A 382 -4.90 -10.39 -22.93
CA LYS A 382 -3.83 -11.37 -22.69
C LYS A 382 -4.36 -12.54 -21.84
N PRO A 383 -3.88 -13.78 -22.06
CA PRO A 383 -4.25 -14.90 -21.20
C PRO A 383 -3.97 -14.60 -19.72
N GLY A 384 -4.95 -14.85 -18.85
CA GLY A 384 -4.88 -14.57 -17.41
C GLY A 384 -5.25 -13.13 -17.03
N GLN A 385 -5.55 -12.27 -18.00
CA GLN A 385 -5.95 -10.87 -17.76
C GLN A 385 -7.38 -10.56 -18.21
N SER A 386 -8.07 -11.52 -18.84
CA SER A 386 -9.47 -11.32 -19.24
C SER A 386 -10.41 -11.59 -18.08
N GLN A 387 -11.37 -10.69 -17.84
CA GLN A 387 -12.42 -10.92 -16.84
C GLN A 387 -13.33 -12.10 -17.19
N HIS A 388 -13.49 -12.40 -18.48
CA HIS A 388 -14.14 -13.63 -18.95
C HIS A 388 -13.37 -14.89 -18.52
N GLN A 389 -12.05 -14.83 -18.37
CA GLN A 389 -11.27 -15.97 -17.85
C GLN A 389 -11.44 -16.17 -16.35
N LEU A 390 -11.86 -15.13 -15.62
CA LEU A 390 -12.10 -15.18 -14.19
C LEU A 390 -13.56 -15.48 -13.85
N GLY A 391 -14.46 -15.53 -14.84
CA GLY A 391 -15.90 -15.63 -14.65
C GLY A 391 -16.53 -14.36 -14.04
N LEU A 392 -15.86 -13.21 -14.20
CA LEU A 392 -16.21 -11.92 -13.61
C LEU A 392 -16.69 -10.88 -14.65
N ALA A 393 -16.80 -11.28 -15.91
CA ALA A 393 -17.45 -10.51 -16.97
C ALA A 393 -18.69 -11.24 -17.46
N ILE A 394 -19.65 -10.46 -17.96
CA ILE A 394 -20.89 -10.94 -18.56
C ILE A 394 -21.15 -10.11 -19.81
N ASP A 395 -21.31 -10.82 -20.93
CA ASP A 395 -21.86 -10.29 -22.17
C ASP A 395 -23.37 -10.55 -22.17
N PHE A 396 -24.17 -9.50 -21.99
CA PHE A 396 -25.63 -9.61 -21.98
C PHE A 396 -26.18 -9.59 -23.40
N GLN A 397 -26.84 -10.67 -23.80
CA GLN A 397 -27.39 -10.82 -25.15
C GLN A 397 -28.44 -9.74 -25.48
N SER A 398 -29.19 -9.29 -24.48
CA SER A 398 -30.25 -8.28 -24.63
C SER A 398 -29.72 -6.84 -24.74
N CYS A 399 -28.41 -6.62 -24.57
CA CYS A 399 -27.76 -5.30 -24.50
C CYS A 399 -27.02 -4.95 -25.82
N SER A 400 -27.65 -5.18 -26.97
CA SER A 400 -27.00 -5.01 -28.28
C SER A 400 -26.62 -3.56 -28.64
N SER A 401 -27.17 -2.56 -27.97
CA SER A 401 -26.80 -1.15 -28.11
C SER A 401 -27.08 -0.34 -26.85
N HIS A 402 -26.51 0.87 -26.76
CA HIS A 402 -26.74 1.82 -25.66
C HIS A 402 -28.22 2.28 -25.58
N GLY A 403 -29.01 2.06 -26.64
CA GLY A 403 -30.43 2.37 -26.70
C GLY A 403 -31.36 1.23 -26.25
N THR A 404 -30.82 0.09 -25.81
CA THR A 404 -31.65 -1.03 -25.34
C THR A 404 -32.16 -0.80 -23.91
N ALA A 405 -33.31 -1.42 -23.57
CA ALA A 405 -33.82 -1.42 -22.20
C ALA A 405 -32.84 -2.10 -21.24
N CYS A 406 -32.20 -3.18 -21.69
CA CYS A 406 -31.11 -3.88 -20.99
C CYS A 406 -29.98 -2.91 -20.61
N TYR A 407 -29.44 -2.16 -21.58
CA TYR A 407 -28.35 -1.23 -21.33
C TYR A 407 -28.76 -0.09 -20.39
N ARG A 408 -29.92 0.54 -20.64
CA ARG A 408 -30.38 1.65 -19.79
C ARG A 408 -30.58 1.22 -18.34
N TRP A 409 -31.15 0.03 -18.13
CA TRP A 409 -31.34 -0.50 -16.79
C TRP A 409 -30.00 -0.76 -16.10
N LEU A 410 -29.07 -1.46 -16.77
CA LEU A 410 -27.74 -1.74 -16.22
C LEU A 410 -26.91 -0.46 -16.01
N SER A 411 -27.05 0.56 -16.86
CA SER A 411 -26.38 1.85 -16.69
C SER A 411 -26.86 2.60 -15.44
N GLY A 412 -28.09 2.38 -14.99
CA GLY A 412 -28.62 2.96 -13.75
C GLY A 412 -28.37 2.11 -12.50
N HIS A 413 -28.25 0.79 -12.64
CA HIS A 413 -28.29 -0.15 -11.51
C HIS A 413 -27.07 -1.06 -11.39
N GLY A 414 -26.33 -1.32 -12.46
CA GLY A 414 -25.26 -2.33 -12.51
C GLY A 414 -24.17 -2.13 -11.46
N SER A 415 -23.82 -0.89 -11.15
CA SER A 415 -22.82 -0.56 -10.12
C SER A 415 -23.25 -0.98 -8.71
N GLN A 416 -24.55 -1.04 -8.41
CA GLN A 416 -25.09 -1.54 -7.14
C GLN A 416 -24.79 -3.03 -6.98
N TYR A 417 -24.67 -3.74 -8.10
CA TYR A 417 -24.30 -5.15 -8.18
C TYR A 417 -22.84 -5.32 -8.59
N GLY A 418 -22.00 -4.29 -8.46
CA GLY A 418 -20.56 -4.39 -8.71
C GLY A 418 -20.16 -4.61 -10.17
N TYR A 419 -21.07 -4.44 -11.13
CA TYR A 419 -20.81 -4.55 -12.56
C TYR A 419 -20.77 -3.18 -13.23
N TYR A 420 -19.75 -2.96 -14.05
CA TYR A 420 -19.51 -1.71 -14.78
C TYR A 420 -19.38 -2.02 -16.26
N ASN A 421 -19.91 -1.13 -17.11
CA ASN A 421 -19.85 -1.29 -18.56
C ASN A 421 -18.45 -0.95 -19.10
N LEU A 422 -17.99 -1.72 -20.09
CA LEU A 422 -16.93 -1.30 -20.99
C LEU A 422 -17.52 -0.31 -22.02
N PRO A 423 -17.12 0.98 -22.05
CA PRO A 423 -17.82 1.99 -22.86
C PRO A 423 -17.88 1.72 -24.37
N SER A 424 -16.95 0.94 -24.91
CA SER A 424 -16.93 0.57 -26.33
C SER A 424 -17.89 -0.56 -26.68
N GLU A 425 -18.42 -1.31 -25.70
CA GLU A 425 -19.24 -2.50 -25.89
C GLU A 425 -20.48 -2.46 -24.98
N ALA A 426 -21.64 -2.07 -25.52
CA ALA A 426 -22.88 -1.95 -24.76
C ALA A 426 -23.28 -3.24 -24.01
N TRP A 427 -22.94 -4.39 -24.58
CA TRP A 427 -23.26 -5.70 -24.02
C TRP A 427 -22.29 -6.15 -22.92
N HIS A 428 -21.09 -5.57 -22.83
CA HIS A 428 -20.03 -6.07 -21.96
C HIS A 428 -20.02 -5.38 -20.60
N TRP A 429 -20.18 -6.18 -19.54
CA TRP A 429 -20.20 -5.72 -18.16
C TRP A 429 -19.26 -6.58 -17.33
N SER A 430 -18.36 -5.96 -16.57
CA SER A 430 -17.40 -6.67 -15.71
C SER A 430 -17.24 -5.99 -14.37
N THR A 431 -16.63 -6.69 -13.40
CA THR A 431 -16.35 -6.11 -12.07
C THR A 431 -15.34 -4.96 -12.11
N THR A 432 -14.72 -4.69 -13.26
CA THR A 432 -13.75 -3.61 -13.45
C THR A 432 -14.11 -2.60 -14.54
N GLY A 433 -15.18 -2.83 -15.31
CA GLY A 433 -15.53 -1.99 -16.48
C GLY A 433 -14.50 -2.07 -17.62
N LYS A 434 -13.77 -3.18 -17.68
CA LYS A 434 -12.68 -3.46 -18.63
C LYS A 434 -12.76 -4.88 -19.14
#